data_AF-A0A9D8JFT4-F1
#
_entry.id   AF-A0A9D8JFT4-F1
#
_cell.length_a   1.000
_cell.length_b   1.000
_cell.length_c   1.000
_cell.angle_alpha   90.00
_cell.angle_beta   90.00
_cell.angle_gamma   90.00
#
_symmetry.space_group_name_H-M   'P 1'
#
loop_
_entity.id
_entity.type
_entity.pdbx_description
1 polymer ?
#
loop_
_entity_poly.entity_id
_entity_poly.type
_entity_poly.pdbx_seq_one_letter_code
_entity_poly.pdbx_strand_id
1 'polypeptide(L)'
;MAHTRATPRATRGTNPIAMAVDILGAVLLAIYGLILGPLGVLRGPIVIERAVWYMWVLVPQGLMARSIRAAIDWRLGHFDSAIAQLEGLVGATEDYTRERPNSRVRRRVLEDFYTVLTRAYLHAGHIDDAMLVVIRAKKSMSIDRLPGLAELDAKTAHLVRAGLAAGRLLDGQGLATMFVKSNQPAPPAPASPSPPRPQSPVSSRRQGATRGPGGPVKRGPPPSTAPGAHPQPSKAEVEAKVIPFPRQEHPTP
;
A
#
# COMPACT_ATOMS: atom_id res chain seq x y z
N MET A 1 10.35 12.96 -15.34
CA MET A 1 9.09 12.23 -15.53
C MET A 1 9.43 10.85 -16.08
N ALA A 2 9.33 9.81 -15.24
CA ALA A 2 9.71 8.45 -15.62
C ALA A 2 8.57 7.78 -16.40
N HIS A 3 8.85 7.35 -17.63
CA HIS A 3 7.94 6.49 -18.39
C HIS A 3 7.95 5.09 -17.79
N THR A 4 7.04 4.82 -16.86
CA THR A 4 6.73 3.47 -16.39
C THR A 4 6.18 2.69 -17.58
N ARG A 5 6.99 1.80 -18.16
CA ARG A 5 6.54 0.86 -19.19
C ARG A 5 5.45 0.00 -18.57
N ALA A 6 4.21 0.19 -19.03
CA ALA A 6 3.10 -0.67 -18.69
C ALA A 6 3.42 -2.07 -19.22
N THR A 7 3.84 -2.96 -18.34
CA THR A 7 3.96 -4.39 -18.65
C THR A 7 2.57 -4.89 -19.05
N PRO A 8 2.43 -5.59 -20.18
CA PRO A 8 1.15 -6.12 -20.62
C PRO A 8 0.60 -7.01 -19.51
N ARG A 9 -0.55 -6.61 -18.94
CA ARG A 9 -1.30 -7.40 -17.98
C ARG A 9 -1.80 -8.61 -18.75
N ALA A 10 -1.10 -9.73 -18.59
CA ALA A 10 -1.60 -11.03 -19.02
C ALA A 10 -2.99 -11.17 -18.38
N THR A 11 -4.02 -11.15 -19.21
CA THR A 11 -5.37 -11.55 -18.85
C THR A 11 -5.25 -12.98 -18.36
N ARG A 12 -5.16 -13.13 -17.03
CA ARG A 12 -4.93 -14.39 -16.36
C ARG A 12 -6.19 -15.21 -16.58
N GLY A 13 -6.21 -16.00 -17.65
CA GLY A 13 -7.23 -17.01 -17.88
C GLY A 13 -7.36 -17.82 -16.59
N THR A 14 -8.56 -17.88 -16.05
CA THR A 14 -8.89 -18.67 -14.87
C THR A 14 -8.58 -20.13 -15.17
N ASN A 15 -7.38 -20.58 -14.80
CA ASN A 15 -6.95 -21.96 -14.98
C ASN A 15 -7.76 -22.84 -14.01
N PRO A 16 -8.69 -23.68 -14.49
CA PRO A 16 -9.59 -24.43 -13.61
C PRO A 16 -8.82 -25.43 -12.73
N ILE A 17 -7.66 -25.90 -13.22
CA ILE A 17 -6.76 -26.78 -12.47
C ILE A 17 -6.19 -26.04 -11.25
N ALA A 18 -5.76 -24.79 -11.41
CA ALA A 18 -5.22 -24.00 -10.30
C ALA A 18 -6.31 -23.72 -9.24
N MET A 19 -7.54 -23.49 -9.67
CA MET A 19 -8.69 -23.35 -8.75
C MET A 19 -8.97 -24.66 -8.00
N ALA A 20 -8.98 -25.80 -8.69
CA ALA A 20 -9.22 -27.09 -8.06
C ALA A 20 -8.14 -27.43 -7.01
N VAL A 21 -6.87 -27.18 -7.33
CA VAL A 21 -5.75 -27.37 -6.40
C VAL A 21 -5.85 -26.41 -5.21
N ASP A 22 -6.21 -25.14 -5.43
CA ASP A 22 -6.42 -24.17 -4.35
C ASP A 22 -7.58 -24.57 -3.44
N ILE A 23 -8.70 -25.06 -3.99
CA ILE A 23 -9.84 -25.56 -3.22
C ILE A 23 -9.44 -26.78 -2.39
N LEU A 24 -8.74 -27.75 -2.99
CA LEU A 24 -8.27 -28.94 -2.27
C LEU A 24 -7.32 -28.56 -1.14
N GLY A 25 -6.36 -27.67 -1.40
CA GLY A 25 -5.45 -27.14 -0.39
C GLY A 25 -6.19 -26.38 0.71
N ALA A 26 -7.18 -25.58 0.36
CA ALA A 26 -8.02 -24.85 1.31
C ALA A 26 -8.84 -25.80 2.20
N VAL A 27 -9.41 -26.89 1.65
CA VAL A 27 -10.15 -27.89 2.42
C VAL A 27 -9.23 -28.61 3.40
N LEU A 28 -8.05 -29.05 2.96
CA LEU A 28 -7.07 -29.71 3.83
C LEU A 28 -6.61 -28.78 4.96
N LEU A 29 -6.31 -27.51 4.65
CA LEU A 29 -5.94 -26.50 5.64
C LEU A 29 -7.10 -26.14 6.56
N ALA A 30 -8.35 -26.14 6.07
CA ALA A 30 -9.53 -25.89 6.88
C ALA A 30 -9.76 -27.03 7.88
N ILE A 31 -9.58 -28.28 7.47
CA ILE A 31 -9.62 -29.44 8.38
C ILE A 31 -8.51 -29.32 9.43
N TYR A 32 -7.29 -28.99 9.01
CA TYR A 32 -6.17 -28.76 9.93
C TYR A 32 -6.46 -27.62 10.92
N GLY A 33 -6.99 -26.51 10.43
CA GLY A 33 -7.42 -25.37 11.22
C GLY A 33 -8.59 -25.70 12.15
N LEU A 34 -9.49 -26.61 11.76
CA LEU A 34 -10.60 -27.09 12.60
C LEU A 34 -10.09 -27.97 13.74
N ILE A 35 -9.05 -28.78 13.50
CA ILE A 35 -8.39 -29.60 14.54
C ILE A 35 -7.66 -28.70 15.55
N LEU A 36 -6.98 -27.66 15.08
CA LEU A 36 -6.33 -26.64 15.91
C LEU A 36 -7.33 -25.68 16.59
N GLY A 37 -8.50 -25.50 15.98
CA GLY A 37 -9.46 -24.43 16.25
C GLY A 37 -10.51 -24.59 17.36
N PRO A 38 -10.75 -25.76 17.99
CA PRO A 38 -11.79 -25.84 19.03
C PRO A 38 -11.43 -25.00 20.27
N LEU A 39 -10.18 -24.51 20.38
CA LEU A 39 -9.73 -23.62 21.44
C LEU A 39 -10.13 -22.13 21.29
N GLY A 40 -10.75 -21.68 20.19
CA GLY A 40 -11.18 -20.27 20.14
C GLY A 40 -11.95 -19.73 18.92
N VAL A 41 -12.15 -20.51 17.86
CA VAL A 41 -12.74 -19.99 16.60
C VAL A 41 -14.28 -20.05 16.57
N LEU A 42 -14.90 -20.95 17.33
CA LEU A 42 -16.36 -21.17 17.30
C LEU A 42 -17.18 -20.20 18.17
N ARG A 43 -16.60 -19.14 18.72
CA ARG A 43 -17.30 -18.26 19.67
C ARG A 43 -18.27 -17.24 19.04
N GLY A 44 -18.65 -17.37 17.77
CA GLY A 44 -19.65 -16.47 17.18
C GLY A 44 -20.30 -16.94 15.88
N PRO A 45 -21.64 -17.00 15.79
CA PRO A 45 -22.36 -17.28 14.53
C PRO A 45 -22.16 -16.18 13.46
N ILE A 46 -21.69 -14.99 13.86
CA ILE A 46 -21.35 -13.85 12.98
C ILE A 46 -20.20 -14.20 12.01
N VAL A 47 -19.41 -15.23 12.30
CA VAL A 47 -18.26 -15.63 11.46
C VAL A 47 -18.71 -16.34 10.18
N ILE A 48 -19.84 -17.05 10.20
CA ILE A 48 -20.30 -17.86 9.06
C ILE A 48 -20.72 -16.97 7.89
N GLU A 49 -21.49 -15.91 8.16
CA GLU A 49 -21.88 -14.97 7.12
C GLU A 49 -20.64 -14.38 6.45
N ARG A 50 -19.68 -13.86 7.22
CA ARG A 50 -18.43 -13.34 6.67
C ARG A 50 -17.68 -14.39 5.84
N ALA A 51 -17.61 -15.64 6.30
CA ALA A 51 -16.95 -16.73 5.58
C ALA A 51 -17.52 -16.94 4.17
N VAL A 52 -18.84 -16.81 3.98
CA VAL A 52 -19.47 -16.89 2.66
C VAL A 52 -18.98 -15.76 1.75
N TRP A 53 -18.83 -14.54 2.27
CA TRP A 53 -18.35 -13.39 1.49
C TRP A 53 -16.89 -13.58 1.08
N TYR A 54 -16.04 -14.09 1.98
CA TYR A 54 -14.66 -14.44 1.67
C TYR A 54 -14.58 -15.53 0.61
N MET A 55 -15.36 -16.61 0.75
CA MET A 55 -15.38 -17.70 -0.23
C MET A 55 -15.80 -17.19 -1.61
N TRP A 56 -16.83 -16.34 -1.68
CA TRP A 56 -17.31 -15.76 -2.93
C TRP A 56 -16.26 -14.87 -3.63
N VAL A 57 -15.43 -14.15 -2.87
CA VAL A 57 -14.41 -13.25 -3.42
C VAL A 57 -13.10 -13.98 -3.74
N LEU A 58 -12.67 -14.92 -2.89
CA LEU A 58 -11.36 -15.56 -2.97
C LEU A 58 -11.32 -16.79 -3.87
N VAL A 59 -12.39 -17.57 -3.93
CA VAL A 59 -12.44 -18.80 -4.76
C VAL A 59 -12.23 -18.48 -6.25
N PRO A 60 -12.90 -17.46 -6.84
CA PRO A 60 -12.66 -17.09 -8.24
C PRO A 60 -11.22 -16.60 -8.51
N GLN A 61 -10.46 -16.23 -7.48
CA GLN A 61 -9.09 -15.76 -7.60
C GLN A 61 -8.05 -16.85 -7.34
N GLY A 62 -8.46 -18.02 -6.81
CA GLY A 62 -7.53 -19.05 -6.35
C GLY A 62 -6.62 -18.57 -5.22
N LEU A 63 -7.18 -17.79 -4.28
CA LEU A 63 -6.46 -17.22 -3.13
C LEU A 63 -6.90 -17.82 -1.79
N MET A 64 -7.77 -18.83 -1.79
CA MET A 64 -8.38 -19.34 -0.57
C MET A 64 -7.37 -20.12 0.28
N ALA A 65 -6.49 -20.92 -0.32
CA ALA A 65 -5.47 -21.62 0.45
C ALA A 65 -4.49 -20.63 1.13
N ARG A 66 -4.15 -19.52 0.44
CA ARG A 66 -3.30 -18.47 1.00
C ARG A 66 -3.96 -17.74 2.17
N SER A 67 -5.26 -17.44 2.10
CA SER A 67 -5.95 -16.77 3.21
C SER A 67 -6.02 -17.65 4.46
N ILE A 68 -6.29 -18.94 4.28
CA ILE A 68 -6.33 -19.90 5.40
C ILE A 68 -4.93 -20.09 5.97
N ARG A 69 -3.90 -20.22 5.14
CA ARG A 69 -2.51 -20.34 5.59
C ARG A 69 -2.06 -19.11 6.37
N ALA A 70 -2.38 -17.90 5.90
CA ALA A 70 -2.09 -16.67 6.62
C ALA A 70 -2.78 -16.63 7.99
N ALA A 71 -4.03 -17.10 8.07
CA ALA A 71 -4.75 -17.21 9.33
C ALA A 71 -4.14 -18.24 10.29
N ILE A 72 -3.65 -19.38 9.78
CA ILE A 72 -2.93 -20.38 10.58
C ILE A 72 -1.61 -19.81 11.11
N ASP A 73 -0.78 -19.22 10.24
CA ASP A 73 0.51 -18.62 10.60
C ASP A 73 0.33 -17.54 11.67
N TRP A 74 -0.71 -16.72 11.52
CA TRP A 74 -1.09 -15.74 12.54
C TRP A 74 -1.38 -16.40 13.89
N ARG A 75 -2.17 -17.47 13.91
CA ARG A 75 -2.55 -18.18 15.14
C ARG A 75 -1.38 -18.86 15.82
N LEU A 76 -0.39 -19.31 15.04
CA LEU A 76 0.86 -19.87 15.53
C LEU A 76 1.84 -18.79 16.03
N GLY A 77 1.53 -17.50 15.86
CA GLY A 77 2.41 -16.39 16.22
C GLY A 77 3.52 -16.12 15.21
N HIS A 78 3.49 -16.76 14.04
CA HIS A 78 4.43 -16.51 12.93
C HIS A 78 4.01 -15.26 12.15
N PHE A 79 4.07 -14.10 12.80
CA PHE A 79 3.53 -12.85 12.26
C PHE A 79 4.20 -12.43 10.94
N ASP A 80 5.52 -12.62 10.77
CA ASP A 80 6.22 -12.25 9.52
C ASP A 80 5.72 -13.05 8.31
N SER A 81 5.50 -14.36 8.47
CA SER A 81 4.93 -15.22 7.43
C SER A 81 3.49 -14.81 7.11
N ALA A 82 2.69 -14.54 8.15
CA ALA A 82 1.32 -14.09 8.00
C ALA A 82 1.24 -12.74 7.26
N ILE A 83 2.12 -11.79 7.60
CA ILE A 83 2.25 -10.48 6.95
C ILE A 83 2.55 -10.67 5.46
N ALA A 84 3.60 -11.44 5.12
CA ALA A 84 3.98 -11.66 3.72
C ALA A 84 2.85 -12.26 2.87
N GLN A 85 2.07 -13.19 3.45
CA GLN A 85 0.91 -13.76 2.77
C GLN A 85 -0.25 -12.77 2.65
N LEU A 86 -0.55 -12.01 3.70
CA LEU A 86 -1.60 -10.99 3.71
C LEU A 86 -1.30 -9.85 2.74
N GLU A 87 -0.05 -9.40 2.62
CA GLU A 87 0.34 -8.39 1.63
C GLU A 87 0.05 -8.86 0.20
N GLY A 88 0.39 -10.11 -0.11
CA GLY A 88 0.07 -10.72 -1.40
C GLY A 88 -1.43 -10.83 -1.66
N LEU A 89 -2.21 -11.15 -0.63
CA LEU A 89 -3.68 -11.21 -0.70
C LEU A 89 -4.29 -9.83 -0.92
N VAL A 90 -3.85 -8.81 -0.18
CA VAL A 90 -4.30 -7.41 -0.33
C VAL A 90 -3.97 -6.91 -1.73
N GLY A 91 -2.74 -7.10 -2.22
CA GLY A 91 -2.37 -6.66 -3.57
C GLY A 91 -3.24 -7.29 -4.67
N ALA A 92 -3.49 -8.60 -4.59
CA ALA A 92 -4.32 -9.31 -5.56
C ALA A 92 -5.81 -8.89 -5.48
N THR A 93 -6.33 -8.67 -4.27
CA THR A 93 -7.72 -8.20 -4.08
C THR A 93 -7.91 -6.74 -4.45
N GLU A 94 -6.91 -5.88 -4.26
CA GLU A 94 -6.93 -4.50 -4.75
C GLU A 94 -7.05 -4.45 -6.28
N ASP A 95 -6.22 -5.21 -6.99
CA ASP A 95 -6.25 -5.24 -8.44
C ASP A 95 -7.60 -5.77 -8.96
N TYR A 96 -8.17 -6.78 -8.32
CA TYR A 96 -9.51 -7.27 -8.65
C TYR A 96 -10.64 -6.31 -8.31
N THR A 97 -10.47 -5.48 -7.28
CA THR A 97 -11.44 -4.44 -6.91
C THR A 97 -11.37 -3.27 -7.89
N ARG A 98 -10.18 -2.92 -8.40
CA ARG A 98 -10.01 -1.91 -9.45
C ARG A 98 -10.75 -2.24 -10.74
N GLU A 99 -10.86 -3.52 -11.08
CA GLU A 99 -11.62 -3.96 -12.26
C GLU A 99 -13.14 -3.75 -12.10
N ARG A 100 -13.67 -3.83 -10.88
CA ARG A 100 -15.10 -3.64 -10.58
C ARG A 100 -15.31 -2.88 -9.26
N PRO A 101 -15.14 -1.55 -9.27
CA PRO A 101 -15.14 -0.74 -8.04
C PRO A 101 -16.50 -0.69 -7.31
N ASN A 102 -17.61 -0.97 -8.02
CA ASN A 102 -18.96 -0.85 -7.47
C ASN A 102 -19.40 -2.04 -6.59
N SER A 103 -18.59 -3.10 -6.47
CA SER A 103 -18.96 -4.26 -5.67
C SER A 103 -18.78 -4.02 -4.18
N ARG A 104 -19.88 -3.85 -3.45
CA ARG A 104 -19.88 -3.71 -1.97
C ARG A 104 -19.22 -4.89 -1.26
N VAL A 105 -19.42 -6.11 -1.76
CA VAL A 105 -18.83 -7.35 -1.21
C VAL A 105 -17.31 -7.29 -1.26
N ARG A 106 -16.74 -6.99 -2.43
CA ARG A 106 -15.28 -6.92 -2.62
C ARG A 106 -14.66 -5.85 -1.74
N ARG A 107 -15.31 -4.68 -1.68
CA ARG A 107 -14.87 -3.57 -0.82
C ARG A 107 -14.83 -3.99 0.64
N ARG A 108 -15.89 -4.63 1.17
CA ARG A 108 -15.90 -5.13 2.56
C ARG A 108 -14.79 -6.14 2.85
N VAL A 109 -14.56 -7.08 1.94
CA VAL A 109 -13.48 -8.09 2.09
C VAL A 109 -12.10 -7.41 2.08
N LEU A 110 -11.90 -6.41 1.20
CA LEU A 110 -10.66 -5.65 1.15
C LEU A 110 -10.45 -4.81 2.42
N GLU A 111 -11.51 -4.17 2.94
CA GLU A 111 -11.50 -3.45 4.22
C GLU A 111 -11.08 -4.37 5.38
N ASP A 112 -11.69 -5.55 5.47
CA ASP A 112 -11.33 -6.52 6.50
C ASP A 112 -9.85 -6.98 6.35
N PHE A 113 -9.36 -7.22 5.13
CA PHE A 113 -7.94 -7.58 4.93
C PHE A 113 -6.98 -6.47 5.34
N TYR A 114 -7.33 -5.21 5.04
CA TYR A 114 -6.57 -4.06 5.51
C TYR A 114 -6.53 -3.98 7.03
N THR A 115 -7.66 -4.24 7.70
CA THR A 115 -7.73 -4.31 9.16
C THR A 115 -6.84 -5.43 9.71
N VAL A 116 -6.92 -6.64 9.16
CA VAL A 116 -6.13 -7.79 9.62
C VAL A 116 -4.64 -7.56 9.40
N LEU A 117 -4.24 -7.05 8.23
CA LEU A 117 -2.85 -6.72 7.91
C LEU A 117 -2.30 -5.63 8.84
N THR A 118 -3.07 -4.58 9.10
CA THR A 118 -2.65 -3.50 10.02
C THR A 118 -2.42 -4.06 11.43
N ARG A 119 -3.34 -4.90 11.92
CA ARG A 119 -3.15 -5.58 13.21
C ARG A 119 -1.90 -6.47 13.19
N ALA A 120 -1.58 -7.11 12.06
CA ALA A 120 -0.40 -7.98 11.93
C ALA A 120 0.88 -7.21 12.24
N TYR A 121 1.04 -6.07 11.56
CA TYR A 121 2.18 -5.19 11.76
C TYR A 121 2.25 -4.65 13.17
N LEU A 122 1.11 -4.28 13.77
CA LEU A 122 1.07 -3.82 15.16
C LEU A 122 1.50 -4.92 16.14
N HIS A 123 1.05 -6.16 15.94
CA HIS A 123 1.46 -7.30 16.76
C HIS A 123 2.94 -7.67 16.58
N ALA A 124 3.49 -7.49 15.38
CA ALA A 124 4.91 -7.66 15.10
C ALA A 124 5.79 -6.49 15.60
N GLY A 125 5.19 -5.38 16.07
CA GLY A 125 5.91 -4.19 16.52
C GLY A 125 6.33 -3.23 15.39
N HIS A 126 5.91 -3.49 14.15
CA HIS A 126 6.19 -2.66 12.96
C HIS A 126 5.19 -1.51 12.82
N ILE A 127 5.27 -0.53 13.72
CA ILE A 127 4.28 0.58 13.80
C ILE A 127 4.27 1.44 12.52
N ASP A 128 5.44 1.75 11.95
CA ASP A 128 5.56 2.59 10.74
C ASP A 128 4.85 1.92 9.53
N ASP A 129 5.06 0.61 9.35
CA ASP A 129 4.43 -0.17 8.29
C ASP A 129 2.91 -0.31 8.51
N ALA A 130 2.47 -0.49 9.76
CA ALA A 130 1.05 -0.47 10.09
C ALA A 130 0.39 0.86 9.68
N MET A 131 1.03 1.99 9.95
CA MET A 131 0.50 3.31 9.56
C MET A 131 0.49 3.49 8.04
N LEU A 132 1.51 2.98 7.34
CA LEU A 132 1.55 2.98 5.88
C LEU A 132 0.37 2.22 5.26
N VAL A 133 0.02 1.06 5.82
CA VAL A 133 -1.12 0.26 5.40
C VAL A 133 -2.44 1.03 5.55
N VAL A 134 -2.62 1.76 6.65
CA VAL A 134 -3.81 2.60 6.89
C VAL A 134 -3.91 3.74 5.86
N ILE A 135 -2.79 4.42 5.59
CA ILE A 135 -2.73 5.48 4.58
C ILE A 135 -3.03 4.93 3.18
N ARG A 136 -2.52 3.72 2.86
CA ARG A 136 -2.81 3.02 1.61
C ARG A 136 -4.29 2.64 1.50
N ALA A 137 -4.91 2.18 2.57
CA ALA A 137 -6.34 1.86 2.63
C ALA A 137 -7.20 3.10 2.34
N LYS A 138 -6.86 4.25 2.93
CA LYS A 138 -7.52 5.53 2.63
C LYS A 138 -7.40 5.90 1.15
N LYS A 139 -6.21 5.74 0.56
CA LYS A 139 -5.99 6.08 -0.86
C LYS A 139 -6.74 5.15 -1.82
N SER A 140 -6.86 3.87 -1.48
CA SER A 140 -7.48 2.86 -2.36
C SER A 140 -9.01 2.84 -2.27
N MET A 141 -9.58 3.06 -1.08
CA MET A 141 -11.03 2.90 -0.83
C MET A 141 -11.74 4.18 -0.41
N SER A 142 -11.02 5.30 -0.25
CA SER A 142 -11.55 6.58 0.24
C SER A 142 -12.29 6.45 1.58
N ILE A 143 -11.77 5.59 2.47
CA ILE A 143 -12.25 5.46 3.84
C ILE A 143 -11.31 6.20 4.79
N ASP A 144 -11.88 6.90 5.76
CA ASP A 144 -11.09 7.61 6.77
C ASP A 144 -10.72 6.71 7.96
N ARG A 145 -11.53 5.67 8.23
CA ARG A 145 -11.36 4.78 9.39
C ARG A 145 -11.52 3.32 8.97
N LEU A 146 -10.63 2.47 9.47
CA LEU A 146 -10.71 1.02 9.29
C LEU A 146 -11.64 0.39 10.34
N PRO A 147 -12.57 -0.49 9.95
CA PRO A 147 -13.47 -1.13 10.90
C PRO A 147 -12.68 -2.01 11.88
N GLY A 148 -12.95 -1.86 13.17
CA GLY A 148 -12.35 -2.69 14.23
C GLY A 148 -10.95 -2.27 14.69
N LEU A 149 -10.34 -1.22 14.11
CA LEU A 149 -9.19 -0.55 14.74
C LEU A 149 -9.74 0.63 15.54
N ALA A 150 -9.71 0.51 16.88
CA ALA A 150 -10.23 1.51 17.80
C ALA A 150 -9.60 2.89 17.52
N GLU A 151 -10.33 3.73 16.80
CA GLU A 151 -10.02 5.14 16.51
C GLU A 151 -8.82 5.42 15.59
N LEU A 152 -8.25 4.39 14.95
CA LEU A 152 -7.12 4.58 14.08
C LEU A 152 -7.56 5.16 12.71
N ASP A 153 -7.61 6.49 12.64
CA ASP A 153 -7.89 7.29 11.45
C ASP A 153 -6.60 7.52 10.64
N ALA A 154 -6.73 7.72 9.34
CA ALA A 154 -5.62 8.13 8.48
C ALA A 154 -4.93 9.43 8.94
N LYS A 155 -5.67 10.38 9.55
CA LYS A 155 -5.05 11.59 10.12
C LYS A 155 -4.06 11.23 11.25
N THR A 156 -4.49 10.35 12.15
CA THR A 156 -3.67 9.82 13.23
C THR A 156 -2.47 9.07 12.66
N ALA A 157 -2.67 8.24 11.63
CA ALA A 157 -1.58 7.51 10.97
C ALA A 157 -0.52 8.44 10.37
N HIS A 158 -0.93 9.54 9.71
CA HIS A 158 -0.01 10.56 9.21
C HIS A 158 0.76 11.26 10.33
N LEU A 159 0.10 11.61 11.43
CA LEU A 159 0.73 12.25 12.59
C LEU A 159 1.73 11.34 13.27
N VAL A 160 1.35 10.09 13.54
CA VAL A 160 2.24 9.06 14.13
C VAL A 160 3.47 8.87 13.25
N ARG A 161 3.28 8.76 11.93
CA ARG A 161 4.39 8.60 10.99
C ARG A 161 5.32 9.82 10.94
N ALA A 162 4.76 11.03 10.95
CA ALA A 162 5.55 12.26 11.04
C ALA A 162 6.34 12.33 12.36
N GLY A 163 5.73 11.93 13.48
CA GLY A 163 6.38 11.84 14.78
C GLY A 163 7.52 10.82 14.81
N LEU A 164 7.32 9.61 14.26
CA LEU A 164 8.37 8.60 14.13
C LEU A 164 9.52 9.07 13.24
N ALA A 165 9.21 9.74 12.12
CA ALA A 165 10.22 10.32 11.24
C ALA A 165 11.02 11.43 11.94
N ALA A 166 10.34 12.32 12.68
CA ALA A 166 10.97 13.37 13.47
C ALA A 166 11.86 12.78 14.59
N GLY A 167 11.39 11.76 15.30
CA GLY A 167 12.16 11.03 16.31
C GLY A 167 13.44 10.44 15.74
N ARG A 168 13.36 9.73 14.61
CA ARG A 168 14.56 9.20 13.90
C ARG A 168 15.55 10.29 13.48
N LEU A 169 15.07 11.50 13.16
CA LEU A 169 15.94 12.64 12.86
C LEU A 169 16.63 13.19 14.11
N LEU A 170 15.95 13.17 15.25
CA LEU A 170 16.46 13.60 16.57
C LEU A 170 17.46 12.61 17.17
N ASP A 171 17.21 11.30 17.03
CA ASP A 171 18.04 10.22 17.60
C ASP A 171 19.42 10.04 16.92
N GLY A 172 19.83 10.96 16.05
CA GLY A 172 21.26 11.19 15.81
C GLY A 172 21.84 10.77 14.46
N GLN A 173 21.05 10.36 13.45
CA GLN A 173 21.55 10.24 12.07
C GLN A 173 21.18 11.44 11.17
N GLY A 174 20.13 12.19 11.47
CA GLY A 174 19.67 13.32 10.65
C GLY A 174 20.32 14.66 11.02
N LEU A 175 20.29 15.03 12.31
CA LEU A 175 20.76 16.35 12.76
C LEU A 175 22.28 16.55 12.66
N ALA A 176 23.07 15.48 12.84
CA ALA A 176 24.53 15.55 12.70
C ALA A 176 24.98 15.89 11.27
N THR A 177 24.14 15.61 10.25
CA THR A 177 24.46 15.91 8.84
C THR A 177 23.90 17.25 8.36
N MET A 178 22.80 17.76 8.96
CA MET A 178 22.24 19.07 8.57
C MET A 178 23.02 20.26 9.14
N PHE A 179 23.81 20.08 10.20
CA PHE A 179 24.63 21.16 10.79
C PHE A 179 26.03 21.33 10.16
N VAL A 180 26.40 20.57 9.12
CA VAL A 180 27.76 20.62 8.53
C VAL A 180 27.85 21.44 7.23
N LYS A 181 26.81 22.21 6.85
CA LYS A 181 26.81 23.01 5.62
C LYS A 181 26.53 24.50 5.81
N SER A 182 27.11 25.11 6.85
CA SER A 182 27.13 26.58 7.00
C SER A 182 28.54 27.20 7.00
N ASN A 183 29.60 26.41 7.20
CA ASN A 183 30.98 26.93 7.24
C ASN A 183 31.94 26.30 6.22
N GLN A 184 31.43 25.64 5.17
CA GLN A 184 32.32 25.22 4.08
C GLN A 184 32.57 26.45 3.18
N PRO A 185 33.80 27.00 3.13
CA PRO A 185 34.12 28.12 2.25
C PRO A 185 33.78 27.72 0.83
N ALA A 186 33.13 28.63 0.10
CA ALA A 186 32.70 28.41 -1.28
C ALA A 186 33.85 27.80 -2.09
N PRO A 187 33.64 26.68 -2.81
CA PRO A 187 34.67 26.17 -3.70
C PRO A 187 35.04 27.29 -4.69
N PRO A 188 36.33 27.52 -4.95
CA PRO A 188 36.77 28.57 -5.85
C PRO A 188 36.07 28.39 -7.21
N ALA A 189 35.60 29.52 -7.77
CA ALA A 189 34.85 29.53 -9.01
C ALA A 189 35.55 28.68 -10.08
N PRO A 190 34.82 27.81 -10.79
CA PRO A 190 35.41 27.01 -11.86
C PRO A 190 36.03 27.95 -12.89
N ALA A 191 37.34 27.79 -13.11
CA ALA A 191 38.07 28.53 -14.13
C ALA A 191 37.36 28.37 -15.48
N SER A 192 37.21 29.50 -16.17
CA SER A 192 36.55 29.62 -17.46
C SER A 192 36.96 28.49 -18.42
N PRO A 193 36.00 27.81 -19.06
CA PRO A 193 36.30 26.72 -19.99
C PRO A 193 37.15 27.25 -21.14
N SER A 194 38.34 26.67 -21.29
CA SER A 194 39.22 26.94 -22.42
C SER A 194 38.51 26.55 -23.73
N PRO A 195 38.68 27.31 -24.83
CA PRO A 195 37.99 27.04 -26.08
C PRO A 195 38.33 25.64 -26.63
N PRO A 196 37.35 24.95 -27.25
CA PRO A 196 37.51 23.58 -27.72
C PRO A 196 38.59 23.50 -28.81
N ARG A 197 39.58 22.64 -28.59
CA ARG A 197 40.60 22.30 -29.58
C ARG A 197 39.95 21.50 -30.72
N PRO A 198 40.19 21.83 -32.01
CA PRO A 198 39.62 21.08 -33.13
C PRO A 198 40.14 19.64 -33.11
N GLN A 199 39.24 18.66 -32.95
CA GLN A 199 39.58 17.25 -33.07
C GLN A 199 39.49 16.84 -34.54
N SER A 200 40.62 16.34 -35.06
CA SER A 200 40.73 15.78 -36.40
C SER A 200 39.88 14.51 -36.55
N PRO A 201 39.29 14.25 -37.73
CA PRO A 201 38.42 13.10 -37.94
C PRO A 201 39.24 11.80 -37.96
N VAL A 202 39.03 10.95 -36.94
CA VAL A 202 39.51 9.56 -36.94
C VAL A 202 38.57 8.73 -37.82
N SER A 203 39.15 8.28 -38.92
CA SER A 203 38.58 7.32 -39.87
C SER A 203 38.74 5.89 -39.35
N SER A 204 37.77 5.03 -39.71
CA SER A 204 37.81 3.55 -39.69
C SER A 204 37.55 2.89 -38.32
N ARG A 205 36.86 1.74 -38.15
CA ARG A 205 36.60 0.63 -39.07
C ARG A 205 35.52 -0.33 -38.49
N ARG A 206 34.43 -0.51 -39.24
CA ARG A 206 33.67 -1.76 -39.57
C ARG A 206 33.78 -3.02 -38.66
N GLN A 207 32.62 -3.52 -38.21
CA GLN A 207 32.05 -4.90 -38.26
C GLN A 207 31.11 -5.10 -37.04
N GLY A 208 29.89 -5.68 -37.07
CA GLY A 208 28.99 -6.25 -38.08
C GLY A 208 27.59 -6.34 -37.40
N ALA A 209 26.51 -5.90 -38.04
CA ALA A 209 25.51 -6.74 -38.71
C ALA A 209 24.70 -7.70 -37.81
N THR A 210 23.53 -7.25 -37.33
CA THR A 210 22.23 -7.93 -37.56
C THR A 210 21.08 -6.92 -37.50
N ARG A 211 20.23 -6.97 -38.53
CA ARG A 211 19.12 -6.06 -38.88
C ARG A 211 17.84 -6.38 -38.09
N GLY A 212 17.06 -5.34 -37.76
CA GLY A 212 15.61 -5.39 -37.53
C GLY A 212 15.02 -3.96 -37.47
N PRO A 213 13.97 -3.60 -38.23
CA PRO A 213 13.72 -2.24 -38.67
C PRO A 213 12.88 -1.41 -37.67
N GLY A 214 13.45 -0.31 -37.16
CA GLY A 214 12.74 0.74 -36.43
C GLY A 214 12.49 1.93 -37.34
N GLY A 215 11.22 2.17 -37.69
CA GLY A 215 10.79 3.35 -38.45
C GLY A 215 10.97 4.67 -37.68
N PRO A 216 11.07 5.81 -38.38
CA PRO A 216 11.32 7.11 -37.77
C PRO A 216 10.07 7.63 -37.05
N VAL A 217 10.13 7.70 -35.72
CA VAL A 217 9.13 8.39 -34.90
C VAL A 217 9.37 9.90 -35.01
N LYS A 218 8.48 10.59 -35.73
CA LYS A 218 8.36 12.05 -35.74
C LYS A 218 8.17 12.55 -34.30
N ARG A 219 9.15 13.28 -33.77
CA ARG A 219 9.01 14.03 -32.51
C ARG A 219 8.24 15.32 -32.80
N GLY A 220 6.99 15.39 -32.33
CA GLY A 220 6.25 16.64 -32.27
C GLY A 220 6.80 17.57 -31.17
N PRO A 221 6.60 18.89 -31.29
CA PRO A 221 7.03 19.85 -30.29
C PRO A 221 6.29 19.65 -28.96
N PRO A 222 6.93 19.93 -27.81
CA PRO A 222 6.35 19.73 -26.49
C PRO A 222 5.15 20.66 -26.25
N PRO A 223 4.10 20.20 -25.54
CA PRO A 223 2.98 21.05 -25.15
C PRO A 223 3.43 22.10 -24.12
N SER A 224 3.12 23.35 -24.42
CA SER A 224 3.19 24.49 -23.49
C SER A 224 2.11 24.31 -22.43
N THR A 225 2.52 23.96 -21.21
CA THR A 225 1.62 23.89 -20.06
C THR A 225 1.74 25.21 -19.30
N ALA A 226 0.80 26.13 -19.54
CA ALA A 226 0.59 27.28 -18.69
C ALA A 226 0.07 26.82 -17.31
N PRO A 227 0.54 27.39 -16.19
CA PRO A 227 0.03 27.06 -14.87
C PRO A 227 -1.38 27.63 -14.69
N GLY A 228 -2.38 26.73 -14.62
CA GLY A 228 -3.74 27.06 -14.22
C GLY A 228 -3.77 27.46 -12.75
N ALA A 229 -4.19 28.70 -12.51
CA ALA A 229 -4.47 29.23 -11.18
C ALA A 229 -5.61 28.42 -10.53
N HIS A 230 -5.33 27.75 -9.42
CA HIS A 230 -6.37 27.20 -8.56
C HIS A 230 -7.00 28.33 -7.73
N PRO A 231 -8.33 28.48 -7.74
CA PRO A 231 -9.02 29.43 -6.88
C PRO A 231 -8.96 28.97 -5.42
N GLN A 232 -8.59 29.89 -4.53
CA GLN A 232 -8.70 29.72 -3.09
C GLN A 232 -10.17 29.51 -2.71
N PRO A 233 -10.52 28.49 -1.90
CA PRO A 233 -11.84 28.43 -1.29
C PRO A 233 -11.97 29.54 -0.25
N SER A 234 -12.95 30.41 -0.49
CA SER A 234 -13.40 31.47 0.39
C SER A 234 -13.72 30.95 1.79
N LYS A 235 -13.19 31.65 2.79
CA LYS A 235 -13.62 31.59 4.19
C LYS A 235 -15.13 31.82 4.27
N ALA A 236 -15.90 30.76 4.47
CA ALA A 236 -17.27 30.84 4.94
C ALA A 236 -17.34 30.08 6.28
N GLU A 237 -17.29 30.87 7.35
CA GLU A 237 -18.24 30.81 8.45
C GLU A 237 -18.73 29.42 8.85
N VAL A 238 -17.99 28.78 9.77
CA VAL A 238 -18.53 27.68 10.58
C VAL A 238 -18.80 28.26 11.96
N GLU A 239 -20.02 28.77 12.12
CA GLU A 239 -20.62 29.12 13.40
C GLU A 239 -20.74 27.84 14.24
N ALA A 240 -19.83 27.67 15.20
CA ALA A 240 -19.83 26.54 16.12
C ALA A 240 -20.95 26.70 17.14
N LYS A 241 -22.09 26.06 16.87
CA LYS A 241 -23.17 25.87 17.85
C LYS A 241 -22.68 24.92 18.94
N VAL A 242 -22.21 25.49 20.05
CA VAL A 242 -21.84 24.78 21.28
C VAL A 242 -23.10 24.12 21.85
N ILE A 243 -23.20 22.80 21.70
CA ILE A 243 -24.24 21.99 22.35
C ILE A 243 -23.69 21.62 23.75
N PRO A 244 -24.33 22.05 24.85
CA PRO A 244 -23.89 21.67 26.18
C PRO A 244 -24.11 20.17 26.41
N PHE A 245 -23.04 19.48 26.81
CA PHE A 245 -23.10 18.09 27.24
C PHE A 245 -23.88 17.98 28.57
N PRO A 246 -24.81 17.01 28.70
CA PRO A 246 -25.48 16.76 29.97
C PRO A 246 -24.49 16.18 30.99
N ARG A 247 -24.43 16.82 32.15
CA ARG A 247 -23.65 16.43 33.32
C ARG A 247 -24.15 15.06 33.80
N GLN A 248 -23.33 14.02 33.74
CA GLN A 248 -23.65 12.75 34.39
C GLN A 248 -23.48 12.93 35.90
N GLU A 249 -24.58 12.80 36.64
CA GLU A 249 -24.57 12.70 38.09
C GLU A 249 -24.09 11.30 38.49
N HIS A 250 -23.03 11.25 39.29
CA HIS A 250 -22.58 10.01 39.91
C HIS A 250 -23.54 9.61 41.04
N PRO A 251 -23.97 8.34 41.12
CA PRO A 251 -24.69 7.86 42.28
C PRO A 251 -23.73 7.80 43.49
N THR A 252 -24.07 8.56 44.53
CA THR A 252 -23.48 8.42 45.88
C THR A 252 -23.89 7.08 46.52
N PRO A 253 -23.04 6.54 47.42
CA PRO A 253 -23.16 5.19 47.97
C PRO A 253 -24.38 4.97 48.88
#